data_AF-A0A397HP03-F1
#
_entry.id   AF-A0A397HP03-F1
#
_cell.length_a   1.000
_cell.length_b   1.000
_cell.length_c   1.000
_cell.angle_alpha   90.00
_cell.angle_beta   90.00
_cell.angle_gamma   90.00
#
_symmetry.space_group_name_H-M   'P 1'
#
loop_
_entity.id
_entity.type
_entity.pdbx_description
1 polymer ?
#
loop_
_entity_poly.entity_id
_entity_poly.type
_entity_poly.pdbx_seq_one_letter_code
_entity_poly.pdbx_strand_id
1 'polypeptide(L)'
;MRCWDARVTHRPTSSELCSEFYDYHRDYSKNIFKKKNEITVQIKQAKEFSKNKESGGFLNLIRGNKSKSTTPAPMNYKTHPEAIYTSRLLNYSSLPKPKNDENFENELEELTKSTFCLNVVVSAPVP
;
A
#
# COMPACT_ATOMS: atom_id res chain seq x y z
N MET A 1 -10.02 -2.40 1.39
CA MET A 1 -10.49 -1.01 1.16
C MET A 1 -10.63 -0.70 -0.32
N ARG A 2 -11.74 -0.06 -0.72
CA ARG A 2 -12.06 0.28 -2.12
C ARG A 2 -11.60 1.69 -2.53
N CYS A 3 -10.66 2.29 -1.78
CA CYS A 3 -10.20 3.67 -2.01
C CYS A 3 -9.55 3.87 -3.39
N TRP A 4 -9.01 2.82 -3.98
CA TRP A 4 -8.38 2.80 -5.30
C TRP A 4 -9.33 2.63 -6.50
N ASP A 5 -10.65 2.41 -6.28
CA ASP A 5 -11.60 2.30 -7.39
C ASP A 5 -11.74 3.66 -8.11
N ALA A 6 -11.59 3.74 -9.43
CA ALA A 6 -11.73 4.99 -10.19
C ALA A 6 -13.12 5.61 -10.06
N ARG A 7 -14.16 4.80 -9.80
CA ARG A 7 -15.55 5.25 -9.70
C ARG A 7 -15.78 5.86 -8.31
N VAL A 8 -16.12 7.14 -8.29
CA VAL A 8 -16.35 7.90 -7.05
C VAL A 8 -17.40 7.25 -6.15
N THR A 9 -18.48 6.72 -6.73
CA THR A 9 -19.58 6.08 -5.99
C THR A 9 -19.19 4.76 -5.30
N HIS A 10 -18.05 4.17 -5.65
CA HIS A 10 -17.56 2.92 -5.07
C HIS A 10 -16.45 3.14 -4.05
N ARG A 11 -16.00 4.39 -3.87
CA ARG A 11 -15.02 4.73 -2.85
C ARG A 11 -15.72 4.95 -1.51
N PRO A 12 -15.10 4.53 -0.40
CA PRO A 12 -15.56 4.93 0.91
C PRO A 12 -15.39 6.44 1.10
N THR A 13 -16.32 7.04 1.81
CA THR A 13 -16.22 8.38 2.35
C THR A 13 -15.16 8.44 3.46
N SER A 14 -14.71 9.65 3.79
CA SER A 14 -13.75 9.85 4.90
C SER A 14 -14.31 9.37 6.24
N SER A 15 -15.62 9.48 6.46
CA SER A 15 -16.29 9.01 7.67
C SER A 15 -16.27 7.49 7.77
N GLU A 16 -16.60 6.78 6.69
CA GLU A 16 -16.56 5.31 6.63
C GLU A 16 -15.14 4.79 6.85
N LEU A 17 -14.15 5.39 6.19
CA LEU A 17 -12.72 5.10 6.40
C LEU A 17 -12.32 5.27 7.87
N CYS A 18 -12.74 6.36 8.51
CA CYS A 18 -12.41 6.65 9.90
C CYS A 18 -12.98 5.59 10.85
N SER A 19 -14.26 5.23 10.66
CA SER A 19 -14.92 4.18 11.46
C SER A 19 -14.22 2.84 11.31
N GLU A 20 -13.91 2.45 10.07
CA GLU A 20 -13.26 1.18 9.78
C GLU A 20 -11.84 1.11 10.38
N PHE A 21 -11.05 2.18 10.26
CA PHE A 21 -9.74 2.25 10.93
C PHE A 21 -9.85 2.23 12.45
N TYR A 22 -10.88 2.84 13.03
CA TYR A 22 -11.13 2.77 14.47
C TYR A 22 -11.42 1.33 14.92
N ASP A 23 -12.23 0.60 14.16
CA ASP A 23 -12.53 -0.80 14.41
C ASP A 23 -11.28 -1.68 14.34
N TYR A 24 -10.47 -1.51 13.29
CA TYR A 24 -9.19 -2.19 13.15
C TYR A 24 -8.21 -1.87 14.29
N HIS A 25 -8.11 -0.61 14.69
CA HIS A 25 -7.25 -0.21 15.80
C HIS A 25 -7.72 -0.84 17.11
N ARG A 26 -9.04 -0.84 17.39
CA ARG A 26 -9.61 -1.47 18.58
C ARG A 26 -9.35 -2.98 18.59
N ASP A 27 -9.55 -3.66 17.47
CA ASP A 27 -9.26 -5.10 17.34
C ASP A 27 -7.77 -5.38 17.57
N TYR A 28 -6.91 -4.56 16.95
CA TYR A 28 -5.47 -4.63 17.17
C TYR A 28 -5.14 -4.53 18.65
N SER A 29 -5.59 -3.46 19.33
CA SER A 29 -5.35 -3.22 20.76
C SER A 29 -5.82 -4.36 21.65
N LYS A 30 -7.03 -4.89 21.41
CA LYS A 30 -7.59 -6.01 22.19
C LYS A 30 -6.79 -7.31 22.00
N ASN A 31 -6.25 -7.52 20.80
CA ASN A 31 -5.53 -8.75 20.45
C ASN A 31 -3.99 -8.60 20.54
N ILE A 32 -3.46 -7.49 21.07
CA ILE A 32 -2.02 -7.28 21.30
C ILE A 32 -1.39 -8.48 22.03
N PHE A 33 -2.06 -8.98 23.08
CA PHE A 33 -1.56 -10.10 23.88
C PHE A 33 -1.58 -11.44 23.15
N LYS A 34 -2.46 -11.61 22.14
CA LYS A 34 -2.57 -12.85 21.36
C LYS A 34 -1.53 -12.95 20.24
N LYS A 35 -0.83 -11.86 19.89
CA LYS A 35 0.22 -11.76 18.84
C LYS A 35 -0.14 -12.38 17.48
N LYS A 36 -1.41 -12.67 17.21
CA LYS A 36 -1.92 -13.36 16.01
C LYS A 36 -3.16 -12.68 15.43
N ASN A 37 -3.22 -11.34 15.47
CA ASN A 37 -4.22 -10.62 14.67
C ASN A 37 -3.65 -10.36 13.26
N GLU A 38 -4.56 -10.18 12.30
CA GLU A 38 -4.25 -10.00 10.88
C GLU A 38 -3.24 -8.87 10.63
N ILE A 39 -3.42 -7.73 11.31
CA ILE A 39 -2.55 -6.56 11.22
C ILE A 39 -1.11 -6.92 11.62
N THR A 40 -0.92 -7.71 12.67
CA THR A 40 0.43 -8.14 13.10
C THR A 40 1.09 -9.04 12.05
N VAL A 41 0.31 -9.92 11.39
CA VAL A 41 0.79 -10.78 10.31
C VAL A 41 1.22 -9.95 9.10
N GLN A 42 0.38 -9.00 8.66
CA GLN A 42 0.69 -8.12 7.53
C GLN A 42 1.91 -7.23 7.83
N ILE A 43 2.06 -6.69 9.05
CA ILE A 43 3.25 -5.94 9.47
C ILE A 43 4.51 -6.81 9.39
N LYS A 44 4.43 -8.08 9.81
CA LYS A 44 5.56 -9.01 9.74
C LYS A 44 5.94 -9.32 8.29
N GLN A 45 4.97 -9.61 7.43
CA GLN A 45 5.18 -9.82 5.99
C GLN A 45 5.81 -8.60 5.33
N ALA A 46 5.32 -7.38 5.62
CA ALA A 46 5.89 -6.14 5.10
C ALA A 46 7.35 -5.94 5.54
N LYS A 47 7.67 -6.27 6.81
CA LYS A 47 9.04 -6.23 7.33
C LYS A 47 9.94 -7.27 6.65
N GLU A 48 9.46 -8.48 6.41
CA GLU A 48 10.19 -9.52 5.68
C GLU A 48 10.43 -9.11 4.21
N PHE A 49 9.40 -8.61 3.53
CA PHE A 49 9.51 -8.07 2.18
C PHE A 49 10.53 -6.91 2.10
N SER A 50 10.51 -6.00 3.07
CA SER A 50 11.50 -4.93 3.17
C SER A 50 12.92 -5.47 3.35
N LYS A 51 13.12 -6.47 4.21
CA LYS A 51 14.43 -7.13 4.40
C LYS A 51 14.91 -7.84 3.13
N ASN A 52 14.02 -8.53 2.43
CA ASN A 52 14.35 -9.23 1.18
C ASN A 52 14.67 -8.24 0.04
N LYS A 53 14.13 -7.02 0.08
CA LYS A 53 14.53 -5.92 -0.82
C LYS A 53 15.92 -5.34 -0.49
N GLU A 54 16.42 -5.47 0.73
CA GLU A 54 17.81 -5.09 1.05
C GLU A 54 18.83 -6.05 0.41
N SER A 55 18.45 -7.31 0.15
CA SER A 55 19.24 -8.24 -0.68
C SER A 55 19.02 -8.09 -2.20
N GLY A 56 17.97 -7.39 -2.63
CA GLY A 56 17.61 -7.24 -4.03
C GLY A 56 17.63 -5.79 -4.47
N GLY A 57 18.72 -5.38 -5.14
CA GLY A 57 18.87 -4.24 -6.07
C GLY A 57 18.20 -2.89 -5.76
N PHE A 58 16.87 -2.87 -5.62
CA PHE A 58 16.03 -1.68 -5.49
C PHE A 58 16.31 -0.86 -4.21
N LEU A 59 16.49 -1.51 -3.05
CA LEU A 59 16.82 -0.78 -1.82
C LEU A 59 18.31 -0.40 -1.75
N ASN A 60 19.22 -1.12 -2.41
CA ASN A 60 20.62 -0.71 -2.58
C ASN A 60 20.76 0.49 -3.54
N LEU A 61 19.82 0.65 -4.49
CA LEU A 61 19.73 1.82 -5.37
C LEU A 61 19.26 3.08 -4.62
N ILE A 62 18.35 2.92 -3.65
CA ILE A 62 17.82 4.00 -2.79
C ILE A 62 18.79 4.31 -1.63
N ARG A 63 19.41 3.28 -1.07
CA ARG A 63 20.30 3.31 0.08
C ARG A 63 21.71 3.00 -0.39
N GLY A 64 22.25 3.83 -1.27
CA GLY A 64 23.68 3.83 -1.57
C GLY A 64 24.45 3.79 -0.24
N ASN A 65 25.33 2.81 -0.09
CA ASN A 65 26.20 2.55 1.05
C ASN A 65 26.11 3.58 2.18
N LYS A 66 25.47 3.21 3.29
CA LYS A 66 25.59 3.93 4.57
C LYS A 66 27.02 3.77 5.10
N SER A 67 27.99 4.41 4.48
CA SER A 67 29.17 4.90 5.20
C SER A 67 28.76 6.21 5.87
N LYS A 68 29.19 6.39 7.11
CA LYS A 68 28.89 7.54 7.96
C LYS A 68 29.40 8.82 7.29
N SER A 69 28.57 9.54 6.56
CA SER A 69 28.88 10.88 6.06
C SER A 69 27.61 11.73 5.95
N THR A 70 27.64 12.89 6.60
CA THR A 70 26.53 13.85 6.75
C THR A 70 26.38 14.72 5.50
N THR A 71 26.20 14.12 4.33
CA THR A 71 25.94 14.86 3.10
C THR A 71 24.89 14.11 2.27
N PRO A 72 23.70 14.68 1.99
CA PRO A 72 22.75 14.03 1.11
C PRO A 72 23.37 13.94 -0.29
N ALA A 73 23.62 12.72 -0.76
CA ALA A 73 24.07 12.47 -2.13
C ALA A 73 23.02 13.08 -3.10
N PRO A 74 23.45 13.81 -4.15
CA PRO A 74 22.52 14.38 -5.10
C PRO A 74 21.79 13.22 -5.80
N MET A 75 20.46 13.20 -5.71
CA MET A 75 19.63 12.28 -6.48
C MET A 75 20.00 12.47 -7.96
N ASN A 76 20.53 11.44 -8.60
CA ASN A 76 20.94 11.49 -10.00
C ASN A 76 19.71 11.26 -10.90
N TYR A 77 18.70 12.13 -10.80
CA TYR A 77 17.52 12.06 -11.64
C TYR A 77 17.88 12.57 -13.04
N LYS A 78 17.91 11.65 -14.01
CA LYS A 78 18.09 12.03 -15.41
C LYS A 78 16.74 12.49 -15.96
N THR A 79 16.50 13.80 -15.98
CA THR A 79 15.33 14.35 -16.66
C THR A 79 15.46 14.14 -18.17
N HIS A 80 14.40 13.69 -18.82
CA HIS A 80 14.34 13.71 -20.28
C HIS A 80 14.48 15.17 -20.75
N PRO A 81 15.29 15.49 -21.77
CA PRO A 81 15.49 16.87 -22.23
C PRO A 81 14.19 17.55 -22.69
N GLU A 82 13.16 16.77 -23.03
CA GLU A 82 11.83 17.28 -23.40
C GLU A 82 10.81 17.29 -22.23
N ALA A 83 11.17 16.78 -21.06
CA ALA A 83 10.25 16.73 -19.93
C ALA A 83 10.21 18.09 -19.19
N ILE A 84 9.03 18.70 -19.14
CA ILE A 84 8.78 19.97 -18.44
C ILE A 84 8.18 19.67 -17.06
N TYR A 85 8.98 19.80 -16.00
CA TYR A 85 8.57 19.62 -14.60
C TYR A 85 8.19 20.93 -13.92
N THR A 86 7.36 21.75 -14.58
CA THR A 86 6.79 22.94 -13.94
C THR A 86 5.48 22.57 -13.27
N SER A 87 5.23 23.08 -12.08
CA SER A 87 3.92 23.03 -11.45
C SER A 87 2.93 23.82 -12.31
N ARG A 88 2.16 23.12 -13.15
CA ARG A 88 1.05 23.69 -13.90
C ARG A 88 -0.23 23.42 -13.13
N LEU A 89 -1.07 24.44 -12.97
CA LEU A 89 -2.42 24.26 -12.45
C LEU A 89 -3.17 23.32 -13.42
N LEU A 90 -3.58 22.15 -12.92
CA LEU A 90 -4.31 21.18 -13.72
C LEU A 90 -5.72 21.72 -13.99
N ASN A 91 -6.09 21.85 -15.27
CA ASN A 91 -7.47 22.10 -15.65
C ASN A 91 -8.26 20.79 -15.60
N TYR A 92 -8.97 20.56 -14.49
CA TYR A 92 -9.75 19.34 -14.27
C TYR A 92 -10.82 19.11 -15.35
N SER A 93 -11.36 20.17 -15.95
CA SER A 93 -12.40 20.05 -16.98
C SER A 93 -11.90 19.43 -18.29
N SER A 94 -10.59 19.50 -18.55
CA SER A 94 -9.97 18.91 -19.75
C SER A 94 -9.43 17.49 -19.53
N LEU A 95 -9.53 16.94 -18.32
CA LEU A 95 -9.02 15.60 -18.03
C LEU A 95 -10.02 14.53 -18.47
N PRO A 96 -9.54 13.38 -18.97
CA PRO A 96 -10.42 12.24 -19.20
C PRO A 96 -11.04 11.78 -17.89
N LYS A 97 -12.24 11.21 -17.97
CA LYS A 97 -12.89 10.63 -16.80
C LYS A 97 -12.00 9.51 -16.23
N PRO A 98 -11.89 9.40 -14.89
CA PRO A 98 -11.21 8.27 -14.27
C PRO A 98 -11.83 6.95 -14.75
N LYS A 99 -10.98 6.01 -15.18
CA LYS A 99 -11.38 4.67 -15.60
C LYS A 99 -10.48 3.65 -14.90
N ASN A 100 -11.06 2.56 -14.43
CA ASN A 100 -10.30 1.41 -13.94
C ASN A 100 -9.64 0.68 -15.12
N ASP A 101 -8.65 -0.14 -14.81
CA ASP A 101 -8.11 -1.12 -15.75
C ASP A 101 -9.21 -2.09 -16.22
N GLU A 102 -9.07 -2.65 -17.41
CA GLU A 102 -10.03 -3.62 -17.96
C GLU A 102 -10.11 -4.89 -17.10
N ASN A 103 -9.01 -5.27 -16.44
CA ASN A 103 -8.92 -6.44 -15.58
C ASN A 103 -9.32 -6.17 -14.12
N PHE A 104 -9.71 -4.94 -13.77
CA PHE A 104 -9.91 -4.50 -12.39
C PHE A 104 -10.87 -5.40 -11.59
N GLU A 105 -11.98 -5.82 -12.18
CA GLU A 105 -12.98 -6.62 -11.47
C GLU A 105 -12.44 -8.02 -11.14
N ASN A 106 -11.63 -8.62 -12.03
CA ASN A 106 -11.00 -9.92 -11.78
C ASN A 106 -9.96 -9.83 -10.66
N GLU A 107 -9.12 -8.79 -10.68
CA GLU A 107 -8.13 -8.55 -9.63
C GLU A 107 -8.78 -8.29 -8.27
N LEU A 108 -9.89 -7.56 -8.27
CA LEU A 108 -10.66 -7.30 -7.06
C LEU A 108 -11.27 -8.59 -6.50
N GLU A 109 -11.81 -9.45 -7.36
CA GLU A 109 -12.34 -10.76 -6.96
C GLU A 109 -11.25 -11.67 -6.40
N GLU A 110 -10.08 -11.74 -7.05
CA GLU A 110 -8.94 -12.53 -6.59
C GLU A 110 -8.43 -12.05 -5.22
N LEU A 111 -8.29 -10.73 -5.04
CA LEU A 111 -7.88 -10.13 -3.77
C LEU A 111 -8.89 -10.47 -2.65
N THR A 112 -10.18 -10.42 -2.96
CA THR A 112 -11.25 -10.72 -2.01
C THR A 112 -11.25 -12.21 -1.61
N LYS A 113 -11.01 -13.10 -2.57
CA LYS A 113 -10.85 -14.55 -2.29
C LYS A 113 -9.61 -14.83 -1.45
N SER A 114 -8.48 -14.21 -1.78
CA SER A 114 -7.22 -14.37 -1.05
C SER A 114 -7.33 -13.93 0.41
N THR A 115 -7.95 -12.77 0.64
CA THR A 115 -8.21 -12.26 2.00
C THR A 115 -9.18 -13.15 2.78
N PHE A 116 -10.23 -13.68 2.14
CA PHE A 116 -11.12 -14.66 2.77
C PHE A 116 -10.38 -15.94 3.20
N CYS A 117 -9.54 -16.51 2.32
CA CYS A 117 -8.75 -17.71 2.63
C CYS A 117 -7.78 -17.49 3.81
N LEU A 118 -7.15 -16.31 3.88
CA LEU A 118 -6.29 -15.95 5.02
C LEU A 118 -7.07 -15.92 6.35
N ASN A 119 -8.27 -15.37 6.34
CA ASN A 119 -9.12 -15.27 7.53
C ASN A 119 -9.64 -16.63 8.00
N VAL A 120 -9.94 -17.56 7.08
CA VAL A 120 -10.33 -18.94 7.42
C VAL A 120 -9.17 -19.71 8.07
N VAL A 121 -7.95 -19.58 7.56
CA VAL A 121 -6.76 -20.26 8.11
C VAL A 121 -6.39 -19.75 9.51
N VAL A 122 -6.60 -18.46 9.80
CA VAL A 122 -6.34 -17.88 11.13
C VAL A 122 -7.41 -18.28 12.15
N SER A 123 -8.59 -18.68 11.70
CA SER A 123 -9.75 -19.01 12.56
C SER A 123 -9.86 -20.50 12.90
N ALA A 124 -9.04 -21.37 12.32
CA ALA A 124 -9.05 -22.80 12.63
C ALA A 124 -8.55 -23.04 14.07
N PRO A 125 -9.29 -23.78 14.92
CA PRO A 125 -8.81 -24.14 16.24
C PRO A 125 -7.58 -25.04 16.08
N VAL A 126 -6.50 -24.66 16.77
CA VAL A 126 -5.29 -25.49 16.87
C VAL A 126 -5.66 -26.77 17.65
N PRO A 127 -5.38 -27.98 17.14
CA PRO A 127 -5.63 -29.22 17.88
C PRO A 127 -4.77 -29.32 19.15
#